data_AF-A0A517KMK7-F1
#
_entry.id   AF-A0A517KMK7-F1
#
_cell.length_a   1.000
_cell.length_b   1.000
_cell.length_c   1.000
_cell.angle_alpha   90.00
_cell.angle_beta   90.00
_cell.angle_gamma   90.00
#
_symmetry.space_group_name_H-M   'P 1'
#
loop_
_entity.id
_entity.type
_entity.pdbx_description
1 polymer ?
#
loop_
_entity_poly.entity_id
_entity_poly.type
_entity_poly.pdbx_seq_one_letter_code
_entity_poly.pdbx_strand_id
1 'polypeptide(L)' 'MREEINKLLNCDLSSNHIATETGVQQSTIYRLRTGERSLDNLGLKQCEKLYKYAKKVL' A
#
# COMPACT_ATOMS: atom_id res chain seq x y z
N MET A 1 -1.13 0.01 -12.24
CA MET A 1 -1.07 -0.67 -10.92
C MET A 1 -0.11 0.04 -9.97
N ARG A 2 1.19 0.16 -10.30
CA ARG A 2 2.19 0.77 -9.42
C ARG A 2 1.89 2.23 -9.03
N GLU A 3 1.46 3.04 -9.98
CA GLU A 3 1.12 4.45 -9.75
C GLU A 3 -0.02 4.63 -8.74
N GLU A 4 -1.09 3.83 -8.85
CA GLU A 4 -2.22 3.91 -7.90
C GLU A 4 -1.81 3.48 -6.50
N ILE A 5 -0.95 2.47 -6.37
CA ILE A 5 -0.39 2.08 -5.08
C ILE A 5 0.46 3.23 -4.53
N ASN A 6 1.28 3.88 -5.36
CA ASN A 6 2.08 5.03 -4.92
C ASN A 6 1.20 6.21 -4.48
N LYS A 7 0.10 6.51 -5.17
CA LYS A 7 -0.86 7.54 -4.72
C LYS A 7 -1.47 7.16 -3.37
N LEU A 8 -1.87 5.90 -3.20
CA LEU A 8 -2.38 5.39 -1.93
C LEU A 8 -1.33 5.49 -0.80
N LEU A 9 -0.07 5.18 -1.09
CA LEU A 9 1.01 5.31 -0.11
C LEU A 9 1.32 6.76 0.26
N ASN A 10 1.01 7.72 -0.61
CA ASN A 10 1.23 9.14 -0.36
C ASN A 10 -0.01 9.90 0.12
N CYS A 11 -1.16 9.23 0.25
CA CYS A 11 -2.38 9.88 0.74
C CYS A 11 -2.35 10.08 2.27
N ASP A 12 -3.28 10.90 2.75
CA ASP A 12 -3.47 11.24 4.16
C ASP A 12 -4.03 10.09 5.01
N LEU A 13 -4.38 8.95 4.41
CA LEU A 13 -4.77 7.77 5.17
C LEU A 13 -3.57 7.25 5.95
N SER A 14 -3.82 6.96 7.24
CA SER A 14 -2.80 6.38 8.09
C SER A 14 -2.41 4.98 7.60
N SER A 15 -1.15 4.59 7.84
CA SER A 15 -0.68 3.24 7.51
C SER A 15 -1.49 2.15 8.23
N ASN A 16 -1.99 2.45 9.44
CA ASN A 16 -2.90 1.56 10.18
C ASN A 16 -4.24 1.40 9.46
N HIS A 17 -4.82 2.49 8.96
CA HIS A 17 -6.10 2.43 8.24
C HIS A 17 -5.97 1.60 6.96
N ILE A 18 -4.93 1.87 6.15
CA ILE A 18 -4.65 1.09 4.93
C ILE A 18 -4.44 -0.40 5.28
N ALA A 19 -3.74 -0.70 6.39
CA ALA A 19 -3.50 -2.07 6.82
C ALA A 19 -4.78 -2.82 7.16
N THR A 20 -5.68 -2.19 7.93
CA THR A 20 -6.97 -2.77 8.33
C THR A 20 -7.84 -3.07 7.11
N GLU A 21 -7.92 -2.15 6.15
CA GLU A 21 -8.77 -2.31 4.97
C GLU A 21 -8.20 -3.29 3.94
N THR A 22 -6.88 -3.30 3.74
CA THR A 22 -6.22 -4.14 2.72
C THR A 22 -5.84 -5.53 3.25
N GLY A 23 -5.73 -5.68 4.57
CA GLY A 23 -5.15 -6.85 5.21
C GLY A 23 -3.67 -7.06 4.85
N VAL A 24 -2.95 -5.99 4.49
CA VAL A 24 -1.49 -5.95 4.39
C VAL A 24 -0.95 -5.47 5.73
N GLN A 25 0.17 -6.02 6.19
CA GLN A 25 0.74 -5.61 7.48
C GLN A 25 1.10 -4.13 7.48
N GLN A 26 0.75 -3.42 8.56
CA GLN A 26 1.07 -2.00 8.68
C GLN A 26 2.57 -1.73 8.57
N SER A 27 3.42 -2.60 9.12
CA SER A 27 4.88 -2.49 9.00
C SER A 27 5.35 -2.52 7.55
N THR A 28 4.65 -3.27 6.68
CA THR A 28 4.95 -3.32 5.25
C THR A 28 4.56 -2.02 4.57
N ILE A 29 3.38 -1.48 4.87
CA ILE A 29 2.92 -0.19 4.33
C ILE A 29 3.86 0.94 4.78
N TYR A 30 4.24 0.96 6.06
CA TYR A 30 5.20 1.92 6.60
C TYR A 30 6.54 1.88 5.85
N ARG A 31 7.14 0.70 5.69
CA ARG A 31 8.41 0.53 4.95
C ARG A 31 8.32 0.94 3.48
N LEU A 32 7.16 0.75 2.86
CA LEU A 32 6.91 1.23 1.49
C LEU A 32 6.82 2.76 1.45
N ARG A 33 6.24 3.41 2.47
CA ARG A 33 6.16 4.87 2.58
C ARG A 33 7.52 5.50 2.90
N THR A 34 8.33 4.87 3.75
CA THR A 34 9.66 5.39 4.11
C THR A 34 10.73 5.10 3.05
N GLY A 35 10.41 4.30 2.03
CA GLY A 35 11.37 3.89 1.00
C GLY A 35 12.34 2.80 1.45
N GLU A 36 12.24 2.31 2.69
CA GLU A 36 13.00 1.15 3.19
C GLU A 36 12.71 -0.13 2.38
N ARG A 37 11.54 -0.19 1.72
CA ARG A 37 11.16 -1.28 0.82
C ARG A 37 10.61 -0.73 -0.50
N SER A 38 11.04 -1.32 -1.61
CA SER A 38 10.43 -1.07 -2.93
C SER A 38 9.21 -1.96 -3.16
N LEU A 39 8.23 -1.46 -3.92
CA LEU A 39 7.13 -2.25 -4.50
C LEU A 39 7.63 -3.42 -5.34
N ASP A 40 8.83 -3.33 -5.94
CA ASP A 40 9.44 -4.43 -6.70
C ASP A 40 9.70 -5.67 -5.83
N ASN A 41 9.99 -5.43 -4.54
CA ASN A 41 10.27 -6.48 -3.57
C ASN A 41 9.01 -6.88 -2.79
N LEU A 42 7.82 -6.45 -3.23
CA LEU A 42 6.54 -6.78 -2.62
C LEU A 42 5.88 -7.93 -3.38
N GLY A 43 5.40 -8.94 -2.65
CA GLY A 43 4.73 -10.08 -3.28
C GLY A 43 3.45 -9.65 -4.02
N LEU A 44 3.20 -10.26 -5.19
CA LEU A 44 2.08 -9.91 -6.08
C LEU A 44 0.73 -9.84 -5.36
N LYS A 45 0.44 -10.79 -4.46
CA LYS A 45 -0.79 -10.83 -3.65
C LYS A 45 -0.99 -9.58 -2.79
N GLN A 46 0.09 -8.99 -2.26
CA GLN A 46 0.02 -7.76 -1.47
C GLN A 46 -0.13 -6.54 -2.38
N CYS A 47 0.55 -6.52 -3.54
CA CYS A 47 0.36 -5.49 -4.56
C CYS A 47 -1.10 -5.42 -5.03
N GLU A 48 -1.73 -6.57 -5.29
CA GLU A 48 -3.14 -6.63 -5.70
C GLU A 48 -4.09 -6.08 -4.63
N LYS A 49 -3.86 -6.41 -3.35
CA LYS A 49 -4.67 -5.90 -2.23
C LYS A 49 -4.59 -4.37 -2.14
N LEU A 50 -3.37 -3.83 -2.18
CA LEU A 50 -3.14 -2.38 -2.16
C LEU A 50 -3.75 -1.71 -3.39
N TYR A 51 -3.58 -2.29 -4.58
CA TYR A 51 -4.13 -1.74 -5.81
C TYR A 51 -5.66 -1.73 -5.82
N LYS A 52 -6.31 -2.82 -5.40
CA LYS A 52 -7.78 -2.89 -5.29
C LYS A 52 -8.33 -1.84 -4.34
N TYR A 53 -7.66 -1.65 -3.21
CA TYR A 53 -8.05 -0.60 -2.26
C TYR A 53 -7.79 0.80 -2.82
N ALA A 54 -6.64 1.03 -3.46
CA ALA A 54 -6.34 2.30 -4.12
C ALA A 54 -7.44 2.68 -5.12
N LYS A 55 -7.89 1.74 -5.97
CA LYS A 55 -8.99 1.95 -6.93
C LYS A 55 -10.36 2.17 -6.29
N LYS A 56 -10.54 1.84 -5.02
CA LYS A 56 -11.80 2.03 -4.27
C LYS A 56 -11.86 3.41 -3.63
N VAL A 57 -10.72 3.98 -3.24
CA VAL A 57 -10.64 5.22 -2.44
C VAL A 57 -10.06 6.41 -3.20
N LEU A 58 -9.44 6.19 -4.36
CA LEU A 58 -8.87 7.20 -5.27
C LEU A 58 -9.55 7.14 -6.63
#